data_AF-A0A831TPK2-F1
#
_entry.id   AF-A0A831TPK2-F1
#
_cell.length_a   1.000
_cell.length_b   1.000
_cell.length_c   1.000
_cell.angle_alpha   90.00
_cell.angle_beta   90.00
_cell.angle_gamma   90.00
#
_symmetry.space_group_name_H-M   'P 1'
#
loop_
_entity.id
_entity.type
_entity.pdbx_description
1 polymer ?
#
loop_
_entity_poly.entity_id
_entity_poly.type
_entity_poly.pdbx_seq_one_letter_code
_entity_poly.pdbx_strand_id
1 'polypeptide(L)'
;MIIRLCGSWGEVTGGSGFFETAATTEPGNHGDPADYLRNTDFDRHYHDCDEYYIIYEGNGVVVTEGKHYDITSSDCVAIGKGHHHDLPIVQDTIKAVYFETTIQGLGRSGHLWNHTHGPAEPDWERV
;
A
#
# COMPACT_ATOMS: atom_id res chain seq x y z
N MET A 1 -1.01 20.80 7.60
CA MET A 1 0.16 19.91 7.75
C MET A 1 1.02 20.05 6.50
N ILE A 2 2.35 20.08 6.64
CA ILE A 2 3.29 20.03 5.51
C ILE A 2 4.08 18.74 5.67
N ILE A 3 4.13 17.93 4.62
CA ILE A 3 4.97 16.73 4.56
C ILE A 3 5.99 16.95 3.44
N ARG A 4 7.26 16.74 3.77
CA ARG A 4 8.38 16.84 2.83
C ARG A 4 9.09 15.50 2.80
N LEU A 5 9.00 14.83 1.66
CA LEU A 5 9.70 13.60 1.39
C LEU A 5 11.00 13.94 0.64
N CYS A 6 12.13 13.49 1.18
CA CYS A 6 13.45 13.72 0.60
C CYS A 6 14.21 12.40 0.59
N GLY A 7 14.88 12.11 -0.52
CA GLY A 7 15.69 10.91 -0.68
C GLY A 7 16.46 10.95 -1.99
N SER A 8 17.15 9.86 -2.28
CA SER A 8 17.83 9.64 -3.56
C SER A 8 17.11 8.52 -4.29
N TRP A 9 16.45 8.86 -5.37
CA TRP A 9 15.68 7.95 -6.22
C TRP A 9 16.13 8.11 -7.67
N GLY A 10 15.86 7.12 -8.51
CA GLY A 10 16.14 7.17 -9.94
C GLY A 10 15.29 8.21 -10.68
N GLU A 11 15.47 8.26 -12.01
CA GLU A 11 14.82 9.27 -12.87
C GLU A 11 13.29 9.19 -12.85
N VAL A 12 12.75 7.99 -12.62
CA VAL A 12 11.30 7.73 -12.58
C VAL A 12 10.94 7.16 -11.21
N THR A 13 10.09 7.87 -10.49
CA THR A 13 9.43 7.38 -9.28
C THR A 13 8.00 6.97 -9.58
N GLY A 14 7.40 6.22 -8.67
CA GLY A 14 5.94 6.04 -8.65
C GLY A 14 5.20 7.30 -8.19
N GLY A 15 4.01 7.10 -7.65
CA GLY A 15 3.14 8.12 -7.10
C GLY A 15 3.54 8.63 -5.71
N SER A 16 2.91 9.73 -5.32
CA SER A 16 2.90 10.18 -3.93
C SER A 16 1.66 11.04 -3.70
N GLY A 17 1.12 11.00 -2.48
CA GLY A 17 -0.07 11.77 -2.19
C GLY A 17 -0.64 11.48 -0.82
N PHE A 18 -1.80 12.09 -0.56
CA PHE A 18 -2.60 11.81 0.63
C PHE A 18 -3.67 10.79 0.26
N PHE A 19 -3.95 9.88 1.18
CA PHE A 19 -5.13 9.03 1.08
C PHE A 19 -5.90 9.02 2.40
N GLU A 20 -7.19 8.78 2.27
CA GLU A 20 -8.11 8.58 3.38
C GLU A 20 -8.84 7.26 3.15
N THR A 21 -9.00 6.46 4.21
CA THR A 21 -9.77 5.22 4.15
C THR A 21 -10.62 5.10 5.40
N ALA A 22 -11.92 4.91 5.20
CA ALA A 22 -12.89 4.72 6.27
C ALA A 22 -13.55 3.34 6.13
N ALA A 23 -14.08 2.85 7.24
CA ALA A 23 -14.89 1.63 7.21
C ALA A 23 -16.19 1.86 6.39
N THR A 24 -16.61 0.84 5.66
CA THR A 24 -17.85 0.76 4.89
C THR A 24 -18.68 -0.45 5.31
N THR A 25 -19.99 -0.37 5.13
CA THR A 25 -20.91 -1.51 5.31
C THR A 25 -21.00 -2.41 4.09
N GLU A 26 -20.45 -1.98 2.95
CA GLU A 26 -20.45 -2.71 1.68
C GLU A 26 -19.01 -2.92 1.17
N PRO A 27 -18.15 -3.64 1.92
CA PRO A 27 -16.76 -3.79 1.54
C PRO A 27 -16.60 -4.61 0.25
N GLY A 28 -15.81 -4.09 -0.67
CA GLY A 28 -15.41 -4.73 -1.93
C GLY A 28 -13.90 -4.80 -2.05
N ASN A 29 -13.40 -5.62 -2.98
CA ASN A 29 -11.98 -5.65 -3.37
C ASN A 29 -11.91 -5.64 -4.90
N HIS A 30 -11.38 -4.56 -5.48
CA HIS A 30 -11.24 -4.43 -6.92
C HIS A 30 -9.91 -4.98 -7.47
N GLY A 31 -9.02 -5.41 -6.58
CA GLY A 31 -7.71 -5.94 -6.92
C GLY A 31 -7.65 -7.46 -6.81
N ASP A 32 -6.48 -7.97 -6.43
CA ASP A 32 -6.27 -9.42 -6.34
C ASP A 32 -7.06 -10.05 -5.18
N PRO A 33 -7.54 -11.30 -5.33
CA PRO A 33 -8.29 -11.98 -4.28
C PRO A 33 -7.55 -12.02 -2.93
N ALA A 34 -8.33 -11.91 -1.86
CA ALA A 34 -7.89 -12.01 -0.47
C ALA A 34 -8.92 -12.84 0.31
N ASP A 35 -8.47 -13.65 1.26
CA ASP A 35 -9.30 -14.57 2.05
C ASP A 35 -9.51 -14.11 3.50
N TYR A 36 -9.06 -12.91 3.84
CA TYR A 36 -9.25 -12.29 5.14
C TYR A 36 -10.45 -11.33 5.17
N LEU A 37 -10.95 -11.08 6.38
CA LEU A 37 -12.03 -10.13 6.62
C LEU A 37 -11.62 -8.73 6.18
N ARG A 38 -12.59 -7.98 5.66
CA ARG A 38 -12.43 -6.56 5.33
C ARG A 38 -13.67 -5.75 5.65
N ASN A 39 -13.46 -4.48 5.94
CA ASN A 39 -14.49 -3.45 6.06
C ASN A 39 -14.16 -2.21 5.22
N THR A 40 -13.27 -2.31 4.22
CA THR A 40 -12.87 -1.24 3.31
C THR A 40 -13.04 -1.66 1.86
N ASP A 41 -13.00 -0.67 0.96
CA ASP A 41 -12.92 -0.86 -0.50
C ASP A 41 -11.48 -0.75 -1.04
N PHE A 42 -10.48 -0.72 -0.16
CA PHE A 42 -9.07 -0.64 -0.55
C PHE A 42 -8.68 -1.89 -1.35
N ASP A 43 -8.16 -1.73 -2.56
CA ASP A 43 -7.86 -2.86 -3.42
C ASP A 43 -6.50 -3.48 -3.07
N ARG A 44 -6.45 -4.81 -3.05
CA ARG A 44 -5.20 -5.54 -2.83
C ARG A 44 -4.37 -5.51 -4.11
N HIS A 45 -3.19 -4.90 -4.08
CA HIS A 45 -2.36 -4.69 -5.26
C HIS A 45 -0.87 -4.76 -4.93
N TYR A 46 -0.03 -4.63 -5.96
CA TYR A 46 1.43 -4.56 -5.82
C TYR A 46 2.00 -3.48 -6.74
N HIS A 47 3.28 -3.15 -6.55
CA HIS A 47 4.00 -2.17 -7.37
C HIS A 47 5.34 -2.70 -7.87
N ASP A 48 5.81 -2.11 -8.97
CA ASP A 48 7.18 -2.28 -9.48
C ASP A 48 8.19 -1.34 -8.77
N CYS A 49 7.86 -0.81 -7.59
CA CYS A 49 8.73 -0.03 -6.71
C CYS A 49 8.43 -0.31 -5.23
N ASP A 50 9.26 0.20 -4.32
CA ASP A 50 8.92 0.19 -2.88
C ASP A 50 7.93 1.33 -2.59
N GLU A 51 6.97 1.08 -1.70
CA GLU A 51 5.97 2.05 -1.23
C GLU A 51 6.04 2.21 0.30
N TYR A 52 5.71 3.41 0.78
CA TYR A 52 5.67 3.74 2.19
C TYR A 52 4.36 4.42 2.56
N TYR A 53 3.68 3.92 3.61
CA TYR A 53 2.55 4.60 4.23
C TYR A 53 2.98 5.27 5.53
N ILE A 54 2.80 6.58 5.61
CA ILE A 54 3.04 7.37 6.83
C ILE A 54 1.69 7.74 7.42
N ILE A 55 1.29 7.06 8.47
CA ILE A 55 -0.03 7.20 9.10
C ILE A 55 0.02 8.37 10.07
N TYR A 56 -0.85 9.37 9.89
CA TYR A 56 -0.90 10.53 10.79
C TYR A 56 -2.23 10.68 11.54
N GLU A 57 -3.23 9.88 11.20
CA GLU A 57 -4.53 9.80 11.90
C GLU A 57 -5.16 8.41 11.70
N GLY A 58 -5.94 7.95 12.67
CA GLY A 58 -6.69 6.69 12.60
C GLY A 58 -5.91 5.46 13.07
N ASN A 59 -6.56 4.30 12.96
CA ASN A 59 -5.95 2.98 13.20
C ASN A 59 -6.70 1.89 12.41
N GLY A 60 -5.97 0.82 12.12
CA GLY A 60 -6.34 -0.19 11.15
C GLY A 60 -5.44 -1.41 11.18
N VAL A 61 -5.64 -2.28 10.20
CA VAL A 61 -4.73 -3.39 9.89
C VAL A 61 -4.28 -3.24 8.45
N VAL A 62 -2.98 -3.07 8.25
CA VAL A 62 -2.35 -3.22 6.92
C VAL A 62 -1.89 -4.66 6.76
N VAL A 63 -2.09 -5.21 5.57
CA VAL A 63 -1.54 -6.50 5.18
C VAL A 63 -0.45 -6.27 4.15
N THR A 64 0.73 -6.81 4.37
CA THR A 64 1.84 -6.83 3.40
C THR A 64 2.80 -7.97 3.75
N GLU A 65 3.56 -8.48 2.78
CA GLU A 65 4.37 -9.72 2.89
C GLU A 65 3.57 -10.96 3.39
N GLY A 66 2.24 -10.96 3.23
CA GLY A 66 1.36 -11.98 3.79
C GLY A 66 1.21 -11.93 5.32
N LYS A 67 1.60 -10.84 5.97
CA LYS A 67 1.46 -10.59 7.41
C LYS A 67 0.46 -9.48 7.68
N HIS A 68 -0.17 -9.53 8.85
CA HIS A 68 -1.07 -8.50 9.34
C HIS A 68 -0.34 -7.62 10.36
N TYR A 69 -0.44 -6.31 10.18
CA TYR A 69 0.15 -5.31 11.06
C TYR A 69 -0.94 -4.39 11.58
N ASP A 70 -1.15 -4.40 12.90
CA ASP A 70 -1.94 -3.37 13.56
C ASP A 70 -1.19 -2.04 13.46
N ILE A 71 -1.84 -1.02 12.91
CA ILE A 71 -1.26 0.30 12.70
C ILE A 71 -2.07 1.38 13.40
N THR A 72 -1.38 2.42 13.81
CA THR A 72 -1.91 3.60 14.49
C THR A 72 -1.28 4.88 13.90
N SER A 73 -1.73 6.04 14.36
CA SER A 73 -1.05 7.28 14.04
C SER A 73 0.40 7.25 14.55
N SER A 74 1.31 7.76 13.74
CA SER A 74 2.78 7.74 13.91
C SER A 74 3.48 6.48 13.39
N ASP A 75 2.74 5.47 12.92
CA ASP A 75 3.37 4.32 12.27
C ASP A 75 3.77 4.62 10.82
N CYS A 76 4.82 3.92 10.39
CA CYS A 76 5.27 3.91 9.00
C CYS A 76 5.29 2.45 8.53
N VAL A 77 4.50 2.15 7.49
CA VAL A 77 4.53 0.83 6.84
C VAL A 77 5.43 0.93 5.62
N ALA A 78 6.48 0.12 5.59
CA ALA A 78 7.30 -0.06 4.40
C ALA A 78 6.80 -1.29 3.64
N ILE A 79 6.65 -1.16 2.32
CA ILE A 79 6.17 -2.19 1.42
C ILE A 79 7.22 -2.34 0.32
N GLY A 80 7.86 -3.50 0.25
CA GLY A 80 8.90 -3.75 -0.74
C GLY A 80 8.32 -4.02 -2.12
N LYS A 81 9.11 -3.74 -3.16
CA LYS A 81 8.77 -4.03 -4.56
C LYS A 81 8.14 -5.41 -4.71
N GLY A 82 6.99 -5.45 -5.37
CA GLY A 82 6.29 -6.67 -5.73
C GLY A 82 5.53 -7.33 -4.57
N HIS A 83 5.64 -6.85 -3.34
CA HIS A 83 4.78 -7.35 -2.26
C HIS A 83 3.35 -6.85 -2.45
N HIS A 84 2.42 -7.80 -2.46
CA HIS A 84 1.01 -7.47 -2.36
C HIS A 84 0.73 -6.84 -1.02
N HIS A 85 0.00 -5.73 -1.04
CA HIS A 85 -0.40 -5.02 0.15
C HIS A 85 -1.85 -4.57 0.05
N ASP A 86 -2.43 -4.30 1.21
CA ASP A 86 -3.85 -4.02 1.39
C ASP A 86 -4.10 -3.30 2.71
N LEU A 87 -5.23 -2.59 2.83
CA LEU A 87 -5.71 -1.98 4.07
C LEU A 87 -7.13 -2.49 4.36
N PRO A 88 -7.29 -3.78 4.72
CA PRO A 88 -8.60 -4.40 4.79
C PRO A 88 -9.45 -3.99 5.98
N ILE A 89 -8.83 -3.62 7.10
CA ILE A 89 -9.54 -3.27 8.34
C ILE A 89 -9.20 -1.84 8.74
N VAL A 90 -10.24 -1.04 8.96
CA VAL A 90 -10.16 0.30 9.56
C VAL A 90 -11.12 0.34 10.75
N GLN A 91 -10.63 0.71 11.93
CA GLN A 91 -11.48 0.95 13.10
C GLN A 91 -11.83 2.43 13.23
N ASP A 92 -10.85 3.32 13.05
CA ASP A 92 -11.03 4.77 12.97
C ASP A 92 -10.47 5.26 11.64
N THR A 93 -11.17 6.18 10.95
CA THR A 93 -10.77 6.70 9.63
C THR A 93 -9.28 7.01 9.57
N ILE A 94 -8.59 6.29 8.69
CA ILE A 94 -7.16 6.46 8.48
C ILE A 94 -6.92 7.61 7.53
N LYS A 95 -5.97 8.47 7.90
CA LYS A 95 -5.38 9.44 6.98
C LYS A 95 -3.88 9.28 6.97
N ALA A 96 -3.33 9.19 5.77
CA ALA A 96 -1.93 8.88 5.57
C ALA A 96 -1.37 9.56 4.33
N VAL A 97 -0.04 9.61 4.26
CA VAL A 97 0.67 9.90 3.02
C VAL A 97 1.25 8.60 2.49
N TYR A 98 1.11 8.38 1.19
CA TYR A 98 1.84 7.35 0.48
C TYR A 98 2.99 7.95 -0.33
N PHE A 99 4.06 7.19 -0.48
CA PHE A 99 5.18 7.52 -1.34
C PHE A 99 5.78 6.28 -1.97
N GLU A 100 5.84 6.28 -3.29
CA GLU A 100 6.43 5.24 -4.10
C GLU A 100 7.81 5.67 -4.62
N THR A 101 8.78 4.79 -4.47
CA THR A 101 10.20 5.06 -4.78
C THR A 101 10.50 4.85 -6.28
N THR A 102 11.75 4.54 -6.61
CA THR A 102 12.20 4.31 -7.98
C THR A 102 11.49 3.11 -8.59
N ILE A 103 10.87 3.31 -9.75
CA ILE A 103 10.29 2.22 -10.53
C ILE A 103 11.41 1.31 -11.04
N GLN A 104 11.22 0.01 -10.89
CA GLN A 104 12.17 -1.05 -11.17
C GLN A 104 11.50 -2.18 -11.98
N GLY A 105 12.26 -3.22 -12.34
CA GLY A 105 11.70 -4.39 -13.03
C GLY A 105 11.07 -4.05 -14.38
N LEU A 106 9.80 -4.41 -14.58
CA LEU A 106 9.09 -4.20 -15.84
C LEU A 106 8.65 -2.76 -16.07
N GLY A 107 8.85 -1.86 -15.10
CA GLY A 107 8.60 -0.44 -15.30
C GLY A 107 7.12 -0.03 -15.23
N ARG A 108 6.25 -0.86 -14.64
CA ARG A 108 4.80 -0.58 -14.59
C ARG A 108 4.48 0.39 -13.44
N SER A 109 3.49 1.24 -13.64
CA SER A 109 3.09 2.29 -12.69
C SER A 109 1.66 2.11 -12.21
N GLY A 110 1.36 2.60 -11.01
CA GLY A 110 0.02 2.52 -10.42
C GLY A 110 -0.29 1.13 -9.87
N HIS A 111 -1.53 0.90 -9.45
CA HIS A 111 -1.93 -0.36 -8.83
C HIS A 111 -1.82 -1.52 -9.84
N LEU A 112 -1.00 -2.52 -9.50
CA LEU A 112 -0.86 -3.73 -10.30
C LEU A 112 -1.60 -4.90 -9.65
N TRP A 113 -2.15 -5.76 -10.50
CA TRP A 113 -2.98 -6.90 -10.08
C TRP A 113 -2.61 -8.09 -10.94
N ASN A 114 -2.52 -9.29 -10.36
CA ASN A 114 -2.13 -10.50 -11.06
C ASN A 114 -3.06 -10.78 -12.24
N HIS A 115 -4.37 -10.55 -12.06
CA HIS A 115 -5.37 -10.80 -13.10
C HIS A 115 -5.30 -9.86 -14.30
N THR A 116 -4.62 -8.71 -14.19
CA THR A 116 -4.52 -7.70 -15.28
C THR A 116 -3.09 -7.55 -15.78
N HIS A 117 -2.12 -7.58 -14.87
CA HIS A 117 -0.74 -7.17 -15.11
C HIS A 117 0.27 -8.33 -15.02
N GLY A 118 -0.20 -9.56 -14.74
CA GLY A 118 0.65 -10.75 -14.56
C GLY A 118 1.13 -10.91 -13.12
N PRO A 119 1.78 -12.04 -12.78
CA PRO A 119 2.16 -12.32 -11.39
C PRO A 119 3.11 -11.28 -10.83
N ALA A 120 2.92 -10.93 -9.56
CA ALA A 120 3.88 -10.15 -8.80
C ALA A 120 5.19 -10.93 -8.59
N GLU A 121 6.31 -10.19 -8.53
CA GLU A 121 7.64 -10.72 -8.24
C GLU A 121 8.23 -9.97 -7.03
N PRO A 122 7.91 -10.41 -5.80
CA PRO A 122 8.39 -9.75 -4.59
C PRO A 122 9.91 -9.83 -4.45
N ASP A 123 10.54 -8.71 -4.10
CA ASP A 123 11.94 -8.68 -3.66
C ASP A 123 12.00 -9.03 -2.17
N TRP A 124 12.29 -10.29 -1.86
CA TRP A 124 12.34 -10.80 -0.48
C TRP A 124 13.52 -10.29 0.35
N GLU A 125 14.45 -9.54 -0.23
CA GLU A 125 15.45 -8.80 0.54
C GLU A 125 14.88 -7.48 1.09
N ARG A 126 13.65 -7.13 0.69
CA ARG A 126 12.91 -5.95 1.14
C ARG A 126 11.66 -6.37 1.89
N VAL A 127 11.56 -5.87 3.13
CA VAL A 127 10.54 -6.12 4.18
C VAL A 127 10.16 -7.58 4.45
#